data_AF-Q9RFR1-F1
#
_entry.id   AF-Q9RFR1-F1
#
_cell.length_a   1.000
_cell.length_b   1.000
_cell.length_c   1.000
_cell.angle_alpha   90.00
_cell.angle_beta   90.00
_cell.angle_gamma   90.00
#
_symmetry.space_group_name_H-M   'P 1'
#
loop_
_entity.id
_entity.type
_entity.pdbx_description
1 polymer ?
#
loop_
_entity_poly.entity_id
_entity_poly.type
_entity_poly.pdbx_seq_one_letter_code
_entity_poly.pdbx_strand_id
1 'polypeptide(L)'
;MLVEIFPDYETLSERAYELVATLIRRKPNCVLGFATGSTPLGLYRRLVEGYRRGELDFSKVVTFNLDEYVGLPPSHPQSYHHFMWENLFQHININPSNVHLPNGMVDDIEAHCDWYEEQI
;
A
#
# COMPACT_ATOMS: atom_id res chain seq x y z
N MET A 1 -15.67 -0.29 -17.78
CA MET A 1 -15.57 -0.10 -16.31
C MET A 1 -16.63 -0.98 -15.66
N LEU A 2 -16.23 -1.87 -14.74
CA LEU A 2 -17.16 -2.63 -13.91
C LEU A 2 -17.45 -1.81 -12.64
N VAL A 3 -18.71 -1.76 -12.20
CA VAL A 3 -19.11 -1.09 -10.95
C VAL A 3 -19.79 -2.14 -10.07
N GLU A 4 -19.22 -2.37 -8.89
CA GLU A 4 -19.79 -3.24 -7.86
C GLU A 4 -20.31 -2.35 -6.71
N ILE A 5 -21.55 -2.57 -6.27
CA ILE A 5 -22.20 -1.79 -5.20
C ILE A 5 -22.28 -2.66 -3.95
N PHE A 6 -21.76 -2.15 -2.84
CA PHE A 6 -21.75 -2.83 -1.55
C PHE A 6 -22.68 -2.12 -0.56
N PRO A 7 -23.36 -2.88 0.32
CA PRO A 7 -24.28 -2.31 1.30
C PRO A 7 -23.57 -1.51 2.40
N ASP A 8 -22.29 -1.80 2.66
CA ASP A 8 -21.53 -1.17 3.73
C ASP A 8 -20.01 -1.22 3.48
N TYR A 9 -19.28 -0.54 4.36
CA TYR A 9 -17.82 -0.42 4.32
C TYR A 9 -17.09 -1.76 4.53
N GLU A 10 -17.65 -2.64 5.34
CA GLU A 10 -16.99 -3.90 5.70
C GLU A 10 -17.06 -4.91 4.55
N THR A 11 -18.21 -5.01 3.89
CA THR A 11 -18.40 -5.81 2.67
C THR A 11 -17.58 -5.29 1.50
N LEU A 12 -17.47 -3.97 1.33
CA LEU A 12 -16.56 -3.36 0.36
C LEU A 12 -15.09 -3.72 0.67
N SER A 13 -14.69 -3.63 1.93
CA SER A 13 -13.32 -3.92 2.37
C SER A 13 -12.97 -5.40 2.19
N GLU A 14 -13.92 -6.31 2.44
CA GLU A 14 -13.75 -7.75 2.19
C GLU A 14 -13.58 -8.02 0.69
N ARG A 15 -14.41 -7.40 -0.16
CA ARG A 15 -14.24 -7.54 -1.61
C ARG A 15 -12.87 -7.07 -2.08
N ALA A 16 -12.42 -5.91 -1.59
CA ALA A 16 -11.10 -5.39 -1.92
C ALA A 16 -9.99 -6.36 -1.46
N TYR A 17 -10.12 -6.93 -0.26
CA TYR A 17 -9.22 -7.95 0.27
C TYR A 17 -9.17 -9.17 -0.64
N GLU A 18 -10.31 -9.72 -1.05
CA GLU A 18 -10.37 -10.90 -1.92
C GLU A 18 -9.64 -10.67 -3.25
N LEU A 19 -9.78 -9.49 -3.85
CA LEU A 19 -9.11 -9.13 -5.10
C LEU A 19 -7.59 -9.10 -4.93
N VAL A 20 -7.09 -8.39 -3.91
CA VAL A 20 -5.65 -8.27 -3.63
C VAL A 20 -5.06 -9.61 -3.19
N ALA A 21 -5.74 -10.33 -2.30
CA ALA A 21 -5.33 -11.65 -1.83
C ALA A 21 -5.25 -12.66 -2.97
N THR A 22 -6.21 -12.64 -3.89
CA THR A 22 -6.19 -13.49 -5.08
C THR A 22 -4.98 -13.17 -5.97
N LEU A 23 -4.66 -11.89 -6.15
CA LEU A 23 -3.49 -11.48 -6.93
C LEU A 23 -2.19 -11.95 -6.28
N ILE A 24 -2.00 -11.72 -4.98
CA ILE A 24 -0.79 -12.13 -4.24
C ILE A 24 -0.60 -13.65 -4.33
N ARG A 25 -1.67 -14.44 -4.13
CA ARG A 25 -1.59 -15.91 -4.22
C ARG A 25 -1.26 -16.40 -5.64
N ARG A 26 -1.79 -15.74 -6.67
CA ARG A 26 -1.55 -16.11 -8.07
C ARG A 26 -0.18 -15.66 -8.57
N LYS A 27 0.30 -14.51 -8.10
CA LYS A 27 1.58 -13.91 -8.48
C LYS A 27 2.25 -13.35 -7.21
N PRO A 28 3.02 -14.18 -6.48
CA PRO A 28 3.67 -13.75 -5.24
C PRO A 28 4.64 -12.58 -5.39
N ASN A 29 5.15 -12.35 -6.61
CA ASN A 29 5.98 -11.20 -6.99
C ASN A 29 5.17 -10.13 -7.73
N CYS A 30 3.90 -9.93 -7.38
CA CYS A 30 3.08 -8.86 -7.95
C CYS A 30 3.58 -7.49 -7.48
N VAL A 31 3.38 -6.50 -8.35
CA VAL A 31 3.54 -5.08 -8.02
C VAL A 31 2.16 -4.54 -7.66
N LEU A 32 2.03 -3.90 -6.50
CA LEU A 32 0.78 -3.35 -5.99
C LEU A 32 0.90 -1.83 -5.80
N GLY A 33 -0.09 -1.10 -6.34
CA GLY A 33 -0.29 0.31 -6.03
C GLY A 33 -1.13 0.47 -4.77
N PHE A 34 -0.67 1.27 -3.79
CA PHE A 34 -1.40 1.54 -2.56
C PHE A 34 -1.75 3.02 -2.40
N ALA A 35 -2.95 3.28 -1.90
CA ALA A 35 -3.47 4.61 -1.57
C ALA A 35 -3.49 4.82 -0.05
N THR A 36 -3.52 6.06 0.40
CA THR A 36 -3.71 6.40 1.82
C THR A 36 -5.13 6.92 2.09
N GLY A 37 -5.36 7.44 3.30
CA GLY A 37 -6.67 7.95 3.72
C GLY A 37 -7.54 6.89 4.38
N SER A 38 -8.77 7.29 4.77
CA SER A 38 -9.65 6.45 5.57
C SER A 38 -10.27 5.29 4.78
N THR A 39 -10.51 5.46 3.48
CA THR A 39 -11.15 4.47 2.62
C THR A 39 -10.41 3.11 2.62
N PRO A 40 -9.09 3.02 2.40
CA PRO A 40 -8.39 1.72 2.36
C PRO A 40 -8.09 1.08 3.74
N LEU A 41 -8.41 1.71 4.87
CA LEU A 41 -8.07 1.16 6.20
C LEU A 41 -8.67 -0.23 6.46
N GLY A 42 -9.88 -0.50 5.98
CA GLY A 42 -10.54 -1.80 6.09
C GLY A 42 -9.84 -2.88 5.25
N LEU A 43 -9.37 -2.53 4.06
CA LEU A 43 -8.53 -3.40 3.24
C LEU A 43 -7.21 -3.74 3.98
N TYR A 44 -6.52 -2.74 4.54
CA TYR A 44 -5.26 -2.97 5.24
C TYR A 44 -5.41 -3.86 6.47
N ARG A 45 -6.44 -3.62 7.29
CA ARG A 45 -6.77 -4.49 8.42
C ARG A 45 -6.95 -5.95 7.97
N ARG A 46 -7.70 -6.18 6.90
CA ARG A 46 -7.95 -7.54 6.36
C ARG A 46 -6.70 -8.18 5.75
N LEU A 47 -5.84 -7.42 5.07
CA LEU A 47 -4.56 -7.93 4.57
C LEU A 47 -3.63 -8.38 5.70
N VAL A 48 -3.56 -7.60 6.78
CA VAL A 48 -2.81 -7.95 7.99
C VAL A 48 -3.39 -9.21 8.64
N GLU A 49 -4.70 -9.32 8.76
CA GLU A 49 -5.35 -10.52 9.28
C GLU A 49 -5.08 -11.74 8.40
N GLY A 50 -5.17 -11.61 7.07
CA GLY A 50 -4.84 -12.67 6.12
C GLY A 50 -3.40 -13.16 6.25
N TYR A 51 -2.45 -12.25 6.42
CA TYR A 51 -1.07 -12.60 6.74
C TYR A 51 -0.96 -13.36 8.07
N ARG A 52 -1.58 -12.84 9.15
CA ARG A 52 -1.55 -13.48 10.48
C ARG A 52 -2.20 -14.87 10.49
N ARG A 53 -3.17 -15.14 9.62
CA ARG A 53 -3.77 -16.47 9.40
C ARG A 53 -2.92 -17.39 8.52
N GLY A 54 -1.79 -16.91 7.99
CA GLY A 54 -0.91 -17.68 7.09
C GLY A 54 -1.44 -17.82 5.66
N GLU A 55 -2.42 -16.99 5.27
CA GLU A 55 -3.08 -17.06 3.95
C GLU A 55 -2.38 -16.22 2.88
N LEU A 56 -1.51 -15.29 3.30
CA LEU A 56 -0.79 -14.34 2.46
C LEU A 56 0.69 -14.30 2.84
N ASP A 57 1.53 -14.08 1.83
CA ASP A 57 2.98 -13.89 1.97
C ASP A 57 3.38 -12.67 1.13
N PHE A 58 3.93 -11.66 1.79
CA PHE A 58 4.35 -10.39 1.18
C PHE A 58 5.85 -10.33 0.90
N SER A 59 6.61 -11.39 1.20
CA SER A 59 8.08 -11.40 1.11
C SER A 59 8.63 -11.10 -0.29
N LYS A 60 7.82 -11.32 -1.34
CA LYS A 60 8.18 -11.06 -2.74
C LYS A 60 7.36 -9.95 -3.38
N VAL A 61 6.38 -9.40 -2.68
CA VAL A 61 5.53 -8.31 -3.18
C VAL A 61 6.37 -7.03 -3.29
N VAL A 62 6.11 -6.26 -4.34
CA VAL A 62 6.66 -4.91 -4.55
C VAL A 62 5.51 -3.91 -4.49
N THR A 63 5.72 -2.77 -3.84
CA THR A 63 4.65 -1.78 -3.62
C THR A 63 5.07 -0.39 -4.04
N PHE A 64 4.14 0.34 -4.66
CA PHE A 64 4.27 1.76 -4.94
C PHE A 64 3.10 2.52 -4.30
N ASN A 65 3.40 3.57 -3.56
CA ASN A 65 2.37 4.50 -3.09
C ASN A 65 2.08 5.58 -4.14
N LEU A 66 0.84 6.06 -4.16
CA LEU A 66 0.39 7.08 -5.12
C LEU A 66 1.06 8.44 -4.92
N ASP A 67 1.24 8.85 -3.67
CA ASP A 67 1.56 10.22 -3.31
C ASP A 67 2.29 10.31 -1.96
N GLU A 68 2.85 11.49 -1.68
CA GLU A 68 3.38 11.91 -0.38
C GLU A 68 3.26 13.44 -0.27
N TYR A 69 3.17 13.97 0.95
CA TYR A 69 3.18 15.40 1.21
C TYR A 69 4.59 15.99 1.07
N VAL A 70 4.70 17.08 0.29
CA VAL A 70 5.92 17.89 0.23
C VAL A 70 6.20 18.56 1.58
N GLY A 71 7.45 18.47 2.05
CA GLY A 71 7.92 19.11 3.27
C GLY A 71 7.60 18.36 4.58
N LEU A 72 6.96 17.18 4.52
CA LEU A 72 6.78 16.34 5.70
C LEU A 72 7.86 15.25 5.77
N PRO A 73 8.62 15.17 6.88
CA PRO A 73 9.57 14.08 7.04
C PRO A 73 8.82 12.75 7.24
N PRO A 74 9.43 11.60 6.87
CA PRO A 74 8.84 10.27 7.04
C PRO A 74 8.44 9.88 8.48
N SER A 75 9.03 10.57 9.48
CA SER A 75 8.71 10.40 10.90
C SER A 75 7.49 11.22 11.35
N HIS A 76 7.00 12.15 10.52
CA HIS A 76 5.84 12.97 10.87
C HIS A 76 4.58 12.09 10.90
N PRO A 77 3.73 12.17 11.94
CA PRO A 77 2.55 11.31 12.09
C PRO A 77 1.53 11.41 10.94
N GLN A 78 1.56 12.52 10.19
CA GLN A 78 0.67 12.74 9.04
C GLN A 78 1.34 12.49 7.67
N SER A 79 2.61 12.07 7.64
CA SER A 79 3.22 11.62 6.38
C SER A 79 2.57 10.32 5.91
N TYR A 80 2.50 10.11 4.61
CA TYR A 80 1.98 8.86 4.04
C TYR A 80 2.95 7.69 4.24
N HIS A 81 4.25 7.98 4.37
CA HIS A 81 5.20 7.03 4.92
C HIS A 81 4.78 6.53 6.31
N HIS A 82 4.58 7.42 7.28
CA HIS A 82 4.15 7.01 8.62
C HIS A 82 2.83 6.23 8.58
N PHE A 83 1.85 6.74 7.83
CA PHE A 83 0.54 6.09 7.67
C PHE A 83 0.66 4.64 7.18
N MET A 84 1.45 4.37 6.15
CA MET A 84 1.58 3.03 5.59
C MET A 84 2.31 2.07 6.51
N TRP A 85 3.35 2.54 7.21
CA TRP A 85 4.03 1.73 8.22
C TRP A 85 3.14 1.43 9.41
N GLU A 86 2.35 2.42 9.86
CA GLU A 86 1.42 2.26 10.96
C GLU A 86 0.34 1.21 10.64
N ASN A 87 -0.26 1.30 9.44
CA ASN A 87 -1.48 0.56 9.10
C ASN A 87 -1.23 -0.76 8.35
N LEU A 88 -0.06 -0.95 7.72
CA LEU A 88 0.21 -2.15 6.91
C LEU A 88 1.62 -2.70 7.13
N PHE A 89 2.66 -1.96 6.74
CA PHE A 89 3.97 -2.56 6.47
C PHE A 89 4.67 -3.15 7.70
N GLN A 90 4.48 -2.59 8.91
CA GLN A 90 5.07 -3.15 10.12
C GLN A 90 4.38 -4.46 10.59
N HIS A 91 3.21 -4.79 10.05
CA HIS A 91 2.40 -5.93 10.49
C HIS A 91 2.48 -7.15 9.57
N ILE A 92 3.23 -7.04 8.46
CA ILE A 92 3.40 -8.08 7.43
C ILE A 92 4.89 -8.34 7.17
N ASN A 93 5.21 -9.43 6.46
CA ASN A 93 6.60 -9.79 6.13
C ASN A 93 7.14 -9.17 4.84
N ILE A 94 6.67 -7.98 4.47
CA ILE A 94 7.18 -7.29 3.27
C ILE A 94 8.66 -6.94 3.47
N ASN A 95 9.47 -7.14 2.42
CA ASN A 95 10.86 -6.67 2.45
C ASN A 95 10.87 -5.13 2.31
N PRO A 96 11.47 -4.38 3.24
CA PRO A 96 11.51 -2.92 3.15
C PRO A 96 12.15 -2.40 1.85
N SER A 97 13.05 -3.16 1.21
CA SER A 97 13.63 -2.75 -0.08
C SER A 97 12.65 -2.82 -1.25
N ASN A 98 11.49 -3.46 -1.07
CA ASN A 98 10.42 -3.57 -2.07
C ASN A 98 9.32 -2.52 -1.84
N VAL A 99 9.49 -1.63 -0.86
CA VAL A 99 8.52 -0.59 -0.50
C VAL A 99 8.97 0.72 -1.11
N HIS A 100 8.22 1.21 -2.10
CA HIS A 100 8.47 2.47 -2.79
C HIS A 100 7.40 3.48 -2.40
N LEU A 101 7.83 4.63 -1.88
CA LEU A 101 7.00 5.82 -1.66
C LEU A 101 7.74 7.04 -2.22
N PRO A 102 7.01 8.04 -2.75
CA PRO A 102 7.63 9.32 -3.08
C PRO A 102 8.26 9.96 -1.84
N ASN A 103 9.37 10.67 -2.02
CA ASN A 103 10.06 11.42 -0.98
C ASN A 103 9.72 12.91 -1.11
N GLY A 104 8.82 13.39 -0.27
CA GLY A 104 8.43 14.80 -0.23
C GLY A 104 9.48 15.77 0.33
N MET A 105 10.66 15.29 0.72
CA MET A 105 11.73 16.08 1.34
C MET A 105 12.93 16.35 0.41
N VAL A 106 12.84 15.98 -0.87
CA VAL A 106 13.89 16.25 -1.85
C VAL A 106 13.94 17.72 -2.24
N ASP A 107 15.11 18.20 -2.65
CA ASP A 107 15.29 19.58 -3.11
C ASP A 107 14.64 19.81 -4.49
N ASP A 108 14.76 18.83 -5.38
CA ASP A 108 14.19 18.87 -6.74
C ASP A 108 13.04 17.87 -6.87
N ILE A 109 11.82 18.39 -6.75
CA ILE A 109 10.59 17.59 -6.78
C ILE A 109 10.29 17.07 -8.18
N GLU A 110 10.58 17.83 -9.23
CA GLU A 110 10.31 17.42 -10.62
C GLU A 110 11.21 16.24 -10.99
N ALA A 111 12.53 16.35 -10.75
CA ALA A 111 13.45 15.25 -10.99
C ALA A 111 13.11 13.99 -10.18
N HIS A 112 12.55 14.16 -8.97
CA HIS A 112 12.13 13.02 -8.16
C HIS A 112 10.86 12.34 -8.68
N CYS A 113 9.88 13.12 -9.17
CA CYS A 113 8.71 12.57 -9.85
C CYS A 113 9.12 11.77 -11.08
N ASP A 114 10.01 12.30 -11.93
CA ASP A 114 10.53 11.60 -13.11
C ASP A 114 11.24 10.29 -12.71
N TRP A 115 12.12 10.34 -11.70
CA TRP A 115 12.78 9.15 -11.18
C TRP A 115 11.79 8.10 -10.67
N TYR A 116 10.73 8.53 -9.97
CA TYR A 116 9.73 7.61 -9.40
C TYR A 116 8.91 6.93 -10.50
N GLU A 117 8.55 7.65 -11.56
CA GLU A 117 7.91 7.09 -12.76
C GLU A 117 8.82 6.07 -13.46
N GLU A 118 10.14 6.32 -13.54
CA GLU A 118 11.09 5.35 -14.10
C GLU A 118 11.22 4.05 -13.28
N GLN A 119 10.81 4.04 -12.01
CA GLN A 119 10.82 2.83 -11.17
C GLN A 119 9.62 1.91 -11.41
N ILE A 120 8.53 2.40 -12.01
CA ILE A 120 7.24 1.69 -12.18
C ILE A 120 7.25 0.82 -13.44
#